data_AF-A0A1F5N232-F1
#
_entry.id   AF-A0A1F5N232-F1
#
_cell.length_a   1.000
_cell.length_b   1.000
_cell.length_c   1.000
_cell.angle_alpha   90.00
_cell.angle_beta   90.00
_cell.angle_gamma   90.00
#
_symmetry.space_group_name_H-M   'P 1'
#
loop_
_entity.id
_entity.type
_entity.pdbx_description
1 polymer ?
#
loop_
_entity_poly.entity_id
_entity_poly.type
_entity_poly.pdbx_seq_one_letter_code
_entity_poly.pdbx_strand_id
1 'polypeptide(L)'
;MQKLFSWQFRPGNKAPKRILPIVDNLAQIDKLIAEGAPDRPISEINKIDLSILRLAVFELIIEKDTPFKVIIDEAVELGKEFGSDSSGAFINGALGKVVEIKKIKLCQQV
;
A
#
# COMPACT_ATOMS: atom_id res chain seq x y z
N MET A 1 -21.01 -1.56 -21.04
CA MET A 1 -21.61 -2.89 -21.32
C MET A 1 -20.82 -3.72 -22.33
N GLN A 2 -20.64 -3.31 -23.61
CA GLN A 2 -19.86 -4.14 -24.57
C GLN A 2 -18.35 -4.24 -24.28
N LYS A 3 -17.74 -3.21 -23.65
CA LYS A 3 -16.32 -3.27 -23.24
C LYS A 3 -16.07 -4.17 -22.01
N LEU A 4 -17.10 -4.41 -21.19
CA LEU A 4 -16.98 -5.22 -19.97
C LEU A 4 -17.00 -6.73 -20.28
N PHE A 5 -17.75 -7.12 -21.31
CA PHE A 5 -17.89 -8.52 -21.73
C PHE A 5 -16.63 -9.09 -22.39
N SER A 6 -15.77 -8.25 -22.99
CA SER A 6 -14.56 -8.74 -23.69
C SER A 6 -13.40 -9.10 -22.77
N TRP A 7 -13.45 -8.69 -21.48
CA TRP A 7 -12.38 -8.97 -20.51
C TRP A 7 -12.40 -10.41 -19.99
N GLN A 8 -13.57 -11.06 -19.97
CA GLN A 8 -13.77 -12.36 -19.32
C GLN A 8 -13.22 -13.57 -20.11
N PHE A 9 -12.70 -13.37 -21.32
CA PHE A 9 -12.28 -14.44 -22.24
C PHE A 9 -10.82 -14.36 -22.72
N ARG A 10 -9.91 -13.69 -21.99
CA ARG A 10 -8.46 -13.73 -22.30
C ARG A 10 -7.75 -14.81 -21.47
N PRO A 11 -7.40 -15.98 -22.02
CA PRO A 11 -6.57 -16.95 -21.32
C PRO A 11 -5.11 -16.46 -21.32
N GLY A 12 -4.55 -16.21 -20.13
CA GLY A 12 -3.17 -15.74 -19.98
C GLY A 12 -2.87 -14.95 -18.71
N ASN A 13 -3.53 -15.29 -17.58
CA ASN A 13 -3.26 -14.67 -16.29
C ASN A 13 -1.85 -15.02 -15.81
N LYS A 14 -0.87 -14.24 -16.25
CA LYS A 14 0.35 -14.02 -15.47
C LYS A 14 -0.07 -13.17 -14.27
N ALA A 15 0.48 -13.46 -13.09
CA ALA A 15 0.31 -12.59 -11.92
C ALA A 15 0.49 -11.13 -12.38
N PRO A 16 -0.39 -10.19 -11.97
CA PRO A 16 -0.31 -8.82 -12.45
C PRO A 16 1.13 -8.32 -12.25
N LYS A 17 1.70 -7.73 -13.31
CA LYS A 17 3.13 -7.37 -13.43
C LYS A 17 3.69 -6.58 -12.23
N ARG A 18 2.80 -6.01 -11.40
CA ARG A 18 3.05 -5.26 -10.17
C ARG A 18 3.41 -6.11 -8.93
N ILE A 19 3.09 -7.41 -8.88
CA ILE A 19 3.37 -8.23 -7.69
C ILE A 19 4.86 -8.59 -7.58
N LEU A 20 5.52 -8.90 -8.70
CA LEU A 20 6.93 -9.32 -8.70
C LEU A 20 7.85 -8.25 -8.07
N PRO A 21 7.76 -6.96 -8.43
CA PRO A 21 8.56 -5.92 -7.79
C PRO A 21 8.29 -5.77 -6.28
N ILE A 22 7.07 -6.01 -5.81
CA ILE A 22 6.75 -5.96 -4.37
C ILE A 22 7.48 -7.07 -3.62
N VAL A 23 7.47 -8.29 -4.18
CA VAL A 23 8.17 -9.45 -3.59
C VAL A 23 9.67 -9.22 -3.56
N ASP A 24 10.24 -8.66 -4.63
CA ASP A 24 11.69 -8.39 -4.72
C ASP A 24 12.14 -7.32 -3.71
N ASN A 25 11.25 -6.39 -3.33
CA ASN A 25 11.54 -5.31 -2.39
C ASN A 25 10.94 -5.52 -1.00
N LEU A 26 10.45 -6.72 -0.70
CA LEU A 26 9.65 -6.98 0.51
C LEU A 26 10.42 -6.66 1.80
N ALA A 27 11.71 -6.98 1.86
CA ALA A 27 12.55 -6.67 3.02
C ALA A 27 12.71 -5.16 3.26
N GLN A 28 12.82 -4.37 2.18
CA GLN A 28 12.89 -2.92 2.28
C GLN A 28 11.55 -2.33 2.70
N ILE A 29 10.46 -2.82 2.11
CA ILE A 29 9.09 -2.39 2.43
C ILE A 29 8.78 -2.68 3.90
N ASP A 30 9.02 -3.91 4.36
CA ASP A 30 8.79 -4.34 5.74
C ASP A 30 9.61 -3.49 6.72
N LYS A 31 10.88 -3.20 6.41
CA LYS A 31 11.69 -2.30 7.23
C LYS A 31 11.04 -0.92 7.40
N LEU A 32 10.49 -0.35 6.33
CA LEU A 32 9.83 0.96 6.40
C LEU A 32 8.52 0.91 7.17
N ILE A 33 7.76 -0.19 7.05
CA ILE A 33 6.55 -0.40 7.85
C ILE A 33 6.92 -0.46 9.33
N ALA A 34 7.99 -1.19 9.70
CA ALA A 34 8.46 -1.26 11.08
C ALA A 34 8.93 0.09 11.62
N GLU A 35 9.61 0.91 10.81
CA GLU A 35 9.99 2.28 11.19
C GLU A 35 8.77 3.21 11.31
N GLY A 36 7.72 2.98 10.51
CA GLY A 36 6.48 3.75 10.54
C GLY A 36 5.54 3.38 11.69
N ALA A 37 5.61 2.15 12.20
CA ALA A 37 4.80 1.64 13.29
C ALA A 37 5.69 0.93 14.36
N PRO A 38 6.55 1.67 15.07
CA PRO A 38 7.53 1.07 16.01
C PRO A 38 6.87 0.33 17.18
N ASP A 39 5.67 0.75 17.58
CA ASP A 39 4.90 0.14 18.67
C ASP A 39 4.17 -1.15 18.24
N ARG A 40 4.21 -1.53 16.96
CA ARG A 40 3.50 -2.68 16.42
C ARG A 40 4.42 -3.52 15.51
N PRO A 41 5.06 -4.57 16.06
CA PRO A 41 5.89 -5.46 15.28
C PRO A 41 5.14 -6.04 14.09
N ILE A 42 5.82 -6.25 12.95
CA ILE A 42 5.20 -6.77 11.72
C ILE A 42 4.44 -8.08 11.95
N SER A 43 4.95 -8.94 12.84
CA SER A 43 4.32 -10.21 13.20
C SER A 43 2.97 -10.06 13.92
N GLU A 44 2.71 -8.91 14.53
CA GLU A 44 1.49 -8.59 15.27
C GLU A 44 0.48 -7.80 14.43
N ILE A 45 0.91 -7.28 13.27
CA ILE A 45 0.02 -6.63 12.30
C ILE A 45 -0.83 -7.72 11.64
N ASN A 46 -2.15 -7.53 11.61
CA ASN A 46 -3.03 -8.47 10.93
C ASN A 46 -2.68 -8.53 9.43
N LYS A 47 -2.96 -9.68 8.80
CA LYS A 47 -2.52 -9.95 7.42
C LYS A 47 -3.11 -8.96 6.39
N ILE A 48 -4.29 -8.40 6.67
CA ILE A 48 -4.97 -7.46 5.76
C ILE A 48 -4.26 -6.11 5.83
N ASP A 49 -4.12 -5.54 7.02
CA ASP A 49 -3.40 -4.27 7.24
C ASP A 49 -1.96 -4.36 6.72
N LEU A 50 -1.27 -5.48 6.97
CA LEU A 50 0.09 -5.67 6.48
C LEU A 50 0.16 -5.69 4.95
N SER A 51 -0.83 -6.31 4.29
CA SER A 51 -0.88 -6.34 2.83
C SER A 51 -1.15 -4.95 2.25
N ILE A 52 -2.05 -4.19 2.87
CA ILE A 52 -2.36 -2.80 2.48
C ILE A 52 -1.13 -1.91 2.67
N LEU A 53 -0.48 -1.99 3.83
CA LEU A 53 0.74 -1.23 4.13
C LEU A 53 1.87 -1.55 3.14
N ARG A 54 2.07 -2.83 2.80
CA ARG A 54 3.08 -3.24 1.83
C ARG A 54 2.84 -2.64 0.45
N LEU A 55 1.59 -2.66 -0.01
CA LEU A 55 1.20 -2.07 -1.28
C LEU A 55 1.42 -0.54 -1.27
N ALA A 56 0.89 0.15 -0.26
CA ALA A 56 1.01 1.59 -0.16
C ALA A 56 2.48 2.05 -0.05
N VAL A 57 3.30 1.38 0.76
CA VAL A 57 4.73 1.70 0.88
C VAL A 57 5.48 1.44 -0.43
N PHE A 58 5.14 0.37 -1.16
CA PHE A 58 5.69 0.13 -2.48
C PHE A 58 5.36 1.29 -3.44
N GLU A 59 4.10 1.71 -3.50
CA GLU A 59 3.68 2.81 -4.39
C GLU A 59 4.33 4.15 -3.98
N LEU A 60 4.46 4.42 -2.68
CA LEU A 60 5.07 5.64 -2.16
C LEU A 60 6.57 5.75 -2.45
N ILE A 61 7.30 4.63 -2.42
CA ILE A 61 8.77 4.64 -2.37
C ILE A 61 9.42 4.12 -3.65
N ILE A 62 8.75 3.23 -4.37
CA ILE A 62 9.31 2.55 -5.53
C ILE A 62 8.64 3.04 -6.82
N GLU A 63 7.31 2.95 -6.91
CA GLU A 63 6.58 3.31 -8.13
C GLU A 63 6.48 4.84 -8.31
N LYS A 64 6.05 5.58 -7.28
CA LYS A 64 5.96 7.04 -7.27
C LYS A 64 5.12 7.65 -8.40
N ASP A 65 4.26 6.89 -9.04
CA ASP A 65 3.40 7.37 -10.13
C ASP A 65 2.13 8.07 -9.61
N THR A 66 1.70 7.73 -8.39
CA THR A 66 0.48 8.25 -7.77
C THR A 66 0.82 9.24 -6.65
N PRO A 67 0.10 10.38 -6.54
CA PRO A 67 0.30 11.31 -5.44
C PRO A 67 0.18 10.64 -4.06
N PHE A 68 1.14 10.90 -3.16
CA PHE A 68 1.18 10.25 -1.85
C PHE A 68 -0.12 10.39 -1.02
N LYS A 69 -0.84 11.52 -1.15
CA LYS A 69 -2.12 11.73 -0.46
C LYS A 69 -3.19 10.73 -0.96
N VAL A 70 -3.26 10.53 -2.27
CA VAL A 70 -4.21 9.58 -2.88
C VAL A 70 -3.89 8.16 -2.41
N ILE A 71 -2.61 7.77 -2.39
CA ILE A 71 -2.19 6.44 -1.90
C ILE A 71 -2.61 6.25 -0.43
N ILE A 72 -2.38 7.26 0.43
CA ILE A 72 -2.78 7.17 1.85
C ILE A 72 -4.29 7.07 1.98
N ASP A 73 -5.04 7.93 1.30
CA ASP A 73 -6.50 7.95 1.37
C ASP A 73 -7.07 6.59 0.92
N GLU A 74 -6.61 6.05 -0.22
CA GLU A 74 -7.03 4.73 -0.70
C GLU A 74 -6.66 3.61 0.28
N ALA A 75 -5.45 3.63 0.84
CA ALA A 75 -5.02 2.63 1.83
C ALA A 75 -5.86 2.68 3.11
N VAL A 76 -6.23 3.87 3.56
CA VAL A 76 -7.09 4.07 4.73
C VAL A 76 -8.51 3.55 4.47
N GLU A 77 -9.06 3.82 3.29
CA GLU A 77 -10.38 3.30 2.91
C GLU A 77 -10.37 1.76 2.80
N LEU A 78 -9.34 1.16 2.21
CA LEU A 78 -9.17 -0.31 2.21
C LEU A 78 -9.09 -0.88 3.63
N GLY A 79 -8.42 -0.16 4.54
CA GLY A 79 -8.33 -0.52 5.95
C GLY A 79 -9.68 -0.50 6.66
N LYS A 80 -10.54 0.47 6.33
CA LYS A 80 -11.91 0.55 6.87
C LYS A 80 -12.81 -0.54 6.30
N GLU A 81 -12.65 -0.88 5.02
CA GLU A 81 -13.49 -1.84 4.33
C GLU A 81 -13.16 -3.29 4.72
N PHE A 82 -11.87 -3.63 4.84
CA PHE A 82 -11.43 -5.02 5.00
C PHE A 82 -10.75 -5.31 6.35
N GLY A 83 -10.32 -4.28 7.07
CA GLY A 83 -9.63 -4.42 8.34
C GLY A 83 -10.58 -4.51 9.55
N SER A 84 -10.04 -4.12 10.70
CA SER A 84 -10.77 -3.91 11.94
C SER A 84 -11.23 -2.45 12.08
N ASP A 85 -12.06 -2.17 13.08
CA ASP A 85 -12.48 -0.79 13.42
C ASP A 85 -11.29 0.17 13.64
N SER A 86 -10.14 -0.35 14.06
CA SER A 86 -8.92 0.44 14.30
C SER A 86 -7.96 0.54 13.10
N SER A 87 -8.21 -0.21 12.03
CA SER A 87 -7.28 -0.38 10.90
C SER A 87 -7.06 0.91 10.13
N GLY A 88 -8.12 1.66 9.82
CA GLY A 88 -8.00 2.94 9.09
C GLY A 88 -7.12 3.96 9.81
N ALA A 89 -7.30 4.11 11.13
CA ALA A 89 -6.49 5.02 11.95
C ALA A 89 -5.02 4.54 12.05
N PHE A 90 -4.82 3.23 12.22
CA PHE A 90 -3.51 2.61 12.28
C PHE A 90 -2.72 2.81 10.96
N ILE A 91 -3.34 2.52 9.82
CA ILE A 91 -2.72 2.65 8.50
C ILE A 91 -2.36 4.11 8.22
N ASN A 92 -3.27 5.05 8.52
CA ASN A 92 -3.00 6.48 8.35
C ASN A 92 -1.78 6.93 9.17
N GLY A 93 -1.70 6.52 10.44
CA GLY A 93 -0.57 6.86 11.32
C GLY A 93 0.75 6.28 10.81
N ALA A 94 0.75 5.00 10.45
CA ALA A 94 1.94 4.31 9.97
C ALA A 94 2.47 4.92 8.65
N LEU A 95 1.60 5.13 7.66
CA LEU A 95 1.99 5.71 6.37
C LEU A 95 2.41 7.19 6.51
N GLY A 96 1.72 7.95 7.37
CA GLY A 96 2.12 9.32 7.69
C GLY A 96 3.56 9.38 8.22
N LYS A 97 3.94 8.43 9.09
CA LYS A 97 5.31 8.34 9.61
C LYS A 97 6.32 7.96 8.52
N VAL A 98 5.96 7.02 7.63
CA VAL A 98 6.81 6.65 6.48
C VAL A 98 7.08 7.85 5.57
N VAL A 99 6.06 8.65 5.27
CA VAL A 99 6.17 9.89 4.48
C VAL A 99 7.15 10.87 5.14
N GLU A 100 7.05 11.06 6.46
CA GLU A 100 7.94 11.92 7.25
C GLU A 100 9.41 11.44 7.17
N ILE A 101 9.65 10.14 7.43
CA ILE A 101 10.98 9.52 7.42
C ILE A 101 11.65 9.69 6.06
N LYS A 102 10.89 9.49 4.98
CA LYS A 102 11.40 9.57 3.61
C LYS A 102 11.39 10.99 3.03
N LYS A 103 10.90 11.98 3.80
CA LYS A 103 10.78 13.38 3.38
C LYS A 103 10.11 13.51 2.02
N ILE A 104 9.06 12.73 1.78
CA ILE A 104 8.31 12.78 0.52
C ILE A 104 7.69 14.16 0.42
N LYS A 105 8.18 14.99 -0.52
CA LYS A 105 7.71 16.37 -0.69
C LYS A 105 6.34 16.39 -1.36
N LEU A 106 5.55 17.43 -1.03
CA LEU A 106 4.22 17.79 -1.55
C LEU A 106 4.08 17.93 -3.08
N CYS A 107 5.08 17.56 -3.89
CA CYS A 107 5.21 17.91 -5.30
C CYS A 107 4.33 17.11 -6.29
N GLN A 108 3.36 16.31 -5.84
CA GLN A 108 2.46 15.55 -6.72
C GLN A 108 1.01 16.04 -6.65
N GLN A 109 0.77 17.27 -6.22
CA GLN A 109 -0.55 17.90 -6.38
C GLN A 109 -0.65 18.39 -7.84
N VAL A 110 -1.29 17.59 -8.68
CA VAL A 110 -1.94 18.09 -9.91
C VAL A 110 -3.19 18.87 -9.48
#